data_AF-A0A726ZQ11-F1
#
_entry.id   AF-A0A726ZQ11-F1
#
_cell.length_a   1.000
_cell.length_b   1.000
_cell.length_c   1.000
_cell.angle_alpha   90.00
_cell.angle_beta   90.00
_cell.angle_gamma   90.00
#
_symmetry.space_group_name_H-M   'P 1'
#
loop_
_entity.id
_entity.type
_entity.pdbx_description
1 polymer ?
#
loop_
_entity_poly.entity_id
_entity_poly.type
_entity_poly.pdbx_seq_one_letter_code
_entity_poly.pdbx_strand_id
1 'polypeptide(L)'
;MSDKQKKALAIDFCNENFIKNGMIADIAFHKLDSENPHFHVMLTTRRLTPDGSGFGQKERKWNDKEQLEQWRKDWADTANEHLQAAGINARIDHRSLKEQKAALDALHSPTIEQQAQAISLDRPATIHRGHTGNTERHARFDALQEVKVSQETKALNHIEQNTLKPSPLAPASSPAASLQDATQGGNENNPQNRLGEVGEYLQSKLNKEDKADLNTDNEIKVHTTKNNRKSSS
;
A
#
# COMPACT_ATOMS: atom_id res chain seq x y z
N MET A 1 -5.82 -10.42 1.54
CA MET A 1 -5.07 -11.54 2.16
C MET A 1 -5.90 -12.12 3.28
N SER A 2 -5.90 -13.45 3.46
CA SER A 2 -6.44 -14.12 4.64
C SER A 2 -5.55 -13.89 5.87
N ASP A 3 -6.04 -14.15 7.07
CA ASP A 3 -5.26 -14.00 8.29
C ASP A 3 -4.02 -14.91 8.32
N LYS A 4 -4.13 -16.11 7.74
CA LYS A 4 -2.99 -17.02 7.56
C LYS A 4 -1.92 -16.38 6.66
N GLN A 5 -2.31 -15.76 5.56
CA GLN A 5 -1.39 -15.07 4.65
C GLN A 5 -0.74 -13.84 5.31
N LYS A 6 -1.52 -13.04 6.07
CA LYS A 6 -1.00 -11.88 6.82
C LYS A 6 0.04 -12.30 7.86
N LYS A 7 -0.23 -13.38 8.60
CA LYS A 7 0.71 -13.93 9.59
C LYS A 7 1.97 -14.48 8.93
N ALA A 8 1.83 -15.21 7.82
CA ALA A 8 2.97 -15.72 7.06
C ALA A 8 3.90 -14.59 6.62
N LEU A 9 3.35 -13.54 6.00
CA LEU A 9 4.08 -12.34 5.59
C LEU A 9 4.94 -11.75 6.74
N ALA A 10 4.35 -11.56 7.92
CA ALA A 10 5.08 -11.00 9.06
C ALA A 10 6.16 -11.94 9.59
N ILE A 11 5.88 -13.25 9.62
CA ILE A 11 6.81 -14.29 10.08
C ILE A 11 8.00 -14.38 9.12
N ASP A 12 7.75 -14.41 7.81
CA ASP A 12 8.79 -14.50 6.79
C ASP A 12 9.71 -13.26 6.84
N PHE A 13 9.12 -12.06 6.94
CA PHE A 13 9.89 -10.83 7.16
C PHE A 13 10.78 -10.91 8.42
N CYS A 14 10.24 -11.35 9.56
CA CYS A 14 10.99 -11.42 10.81
C CYS A 14 12.07 -12.50 10.79
N ASN A 15 11.81 -13.63 10.12
CA ASN A 15 12.78 -14.71 9.94
C ASN A 15 14.01 -14.21 9.19
N GLU A 16 13.78 -13.57 8.04
CA GLU A 16 14.84 -13.08 7.16
C GLU A 16 15.65 -11.94 7.79
N ASN A 17 14.97 -10.99 8.43
CA ASN A 17 15.61 -9.74 8.84
C ASN A 17 16.13 -9.75 10.28
N PHE A 18 15.53 -10.55 11.17
CA PHE A 18 15.86 -10.51 12.60
C PHE A 18 16.43 -11.83 13.10
N ILE A 19 15.73 -12.94 12.85
CA ILE A 19 16.09 -14.24 13.41
C ILE A 19 17.38 -14.78 12.79
N LYS A 20 17.54 -14.70 11.46
CA LYS A 20 18.81 -15.05 10.78
C LYS A 20 19.99 -14.23 11.29
N ASN A 21 19.75 -13.02 11.78
CA ASN A 21 20.76 -12.15 12.35
C ASN A 21 21.06 -12.43 13.83
N GLY A 22 20.43 -13.44 14.44
CA GLY A 22 20.67 -13.88 15.81
C GLY A 22 19.84 -13.13 16.86
N MET A 23 18.77 -12.46 16.46
CA MET A 23 17.79 -11.88 17.37
C MET A 23 16.70 -12.91 17.71
N ILE A 24 16.11 -12.79 18.90
CA ILE A 24 14.80 -13.38 19.20
C ILE A 24 13.74 -12.33 18.86
N ALA A 25 12.70 -12.75 18.14
CA ALA A 25 11.56 -11.92 17.78
C ALA A 25 10.28 -12.44 18.47
N ASP A 26 9.67 -11.59 19.30
CA ASP A 26 8.36 -11.82 19.89
C ASP A 26 7.31 -11.04 19.10
N ILE A 27 6.35 -11.73 18.49
CA ILE A 27 5.42 -11.18 17.50
C ILE A 27 3.99 -11.24 18.03
N ALA A 28 3.32 -10.08 18.08
CA ALA A 28 1.92 -9.94 18.43
C ALA A 28 1.10 -9.38 17.26
N PHE A 29 0.02 -10.08 16.89
CA PHE A 29 -0.86 -9.68 15.79
C PHE A 29 -2.11 -8.96 16.29
N HIS A 30 -2.49 -7.86 15.65
CA HIS A 30 -3.64 -7.04 16.02
C HIS A 30 -4.55 -6.73 14.84
N LYS A 31 -5.86 -6.79 15.10
CA LYS A 31 -6.94 -6.34 14.20
C LYS A 31 -6.83 -6.88 12.77
N LEU A 32 -6.48 -8.16 12.64
CA LEU A 32 -6.23 -8.79 11.34
C LEU A 32 -7.45 -8.70 10.42
N ASP A 33 -8.66 -8.67 10.97
CA ASP A 33 -9.95 -8.57 10.31
C ASP A 33 -10.43 -7.12 10.05
N SER A 34 -9.60 -6.11 10.30
CA SER A 34 -9.95 -4.70 10.13
C SER A 34 -9.27 -4.04 8.91
N GLU A 35 -9.61 -2.78 8.65
CA GLU A 35 -8.92 -1.91 7.67
C GLU A 35 -7.48 -1.53 8.07
N ASN A 36 -7.07 -1.79 9.31
CA ASN A 36 -5.71 -1.53 9.78
C ASN A 36 -5.12 -2.77 10.49
N PRO A 37 -4.88 -3.87 9.75
CA PRO A 37 -4.21 -5.05 10.28
C PRO A 37 -2.73 -4.72 10.50
N HIS A 38 -2.23 -4.95 11.71
CA HIS A 38 -0.83 -4.67 12.05
C HIS A 38 -0.28 -5.70 13.03
N PHE A 39 1.04 -5.71 13.17
CA PHE A 39 1.71 -6.51 14.17
C PHE A 39 2.75 -5.68 14.90
N HIS A 40 3.02 -6.06 16.13
CA HIS A 40 4.16 -5.59 16.90
C HIS A 40 5.20 -6.69 16.91
N VAL A 41 6.46 -6.32 16.78
CA VAL A 41 7.59 -7.21 16.99
C VAL A 41 8.53 -6.58 18.01
N MET A 42 8.82 -7.32 19.08
CA MET A 42 9.86 -6.97 20.03
C MET A 42 11.10 -7.82 19.76
N LEU A 43 12.25 -7.15 19.69
CA LEU A 43 13.52 -7.78 19.36
C LEU A 43 14.47 -7.70 20.54
N THR A 44 15.21 -8.78 20.77
CA THR A 44 16.35 -8.74 21.71
C THR A 44 17.45 -7.84 21.17
N THR A 45 18.16 -7.14 22.06
CA THR A 45 19.30 -6.26 21.69
C THR A 45 20.67 -6.92 21.85
N ARG A 46 20.68 -8.19 22.24
CA ARG A 46 21.87 -9.02 22.47
C ARG A 46 21.72 -10.30 21.68
N ARG A 47 22.81 -10.79 21.10
CA ARG A 47 22.87 -12.12 20.50
C ARG A 47 22.74 -13.19 21.58
N LEU A 48 22.14 -14.31 21.26
CA LEU A 48 22.26 -15.52 22.08
C LEU A 48 23.71 -16.01 22.06
N THR A 49 24.16 -16.59 23.16
CA THR A 49 25.42 -17.34 23.19
C THR A 49 25.31 -18.56 22.27
N PRO A 50 26.43 -19.06 21.68
CA PRO A 50 26.38 -20.19 20.74
C PRO A 50 25.73 -21.47 21.30
N ASP A 51 25.82 -21.68 22.62
CA ASP A 51 25.21 -22.78 23.37
C ASP A 51 23.76 -22.50 23.80
N GLY A 52 23.21 -21.31 23.51
CA GLY A 52 21.86 -20.90 23.87
C GLY A 52 21.61 -20.67 25.36
N SER A 53 22.65 -20.71 26.20
CA SER A 53 22.51 -20.61 27.66
C SER A 53 22.21 -19.20 28.16
N GLY A 54 22.44 -18.17 27.35
CA GLY A 54 22.12 -16.79 27.72
C GLY A 54 22.36 -15.75 26.63
N PHE A 55 22.46 -14.49 27.05
CA PHE A 55 22.69 -13.35 26.16
C PHE A 55 24.13 -12.85 26.24
N GLY A 56 24.73 -12.59 25.07
CA GLY A 56 26.05 -11.98 24.94
C GLY A 56 26.03 -10.45 25.10
N GLN A 57 27.05 -9.80 24.53
CA GLN A 57 27.13 -8.34 24.53
C GLN A 57 26.04 -7.70 23.65
N LYS A 58 25.73 -6.44 23.95
CA LYS A 58 24.74 -5.67 23.19
C LYS A 58 25.30 -5.39 21.79
N GLU A 59 24.56 -5.80 20.77
CA GLU A 59 24.91 -5.55 19.37
C GLU A 59 24.43 -4.15 18.98
N ARG A 60 25.37 -3.27 18.64
CA ARG A 60 25.05 -1.86 18.35
C ARG A 60 24.66 -1.66 16.89
N LYS A 61 25.26 -2.44 16.00
CA LYS A 61 25.06 -2.35 14.54
C LYS A 61 23.60 -2.55 14.11
N TRP A 62 22.82 -3.28 14.90
CA TRP A 62 21.38 -3.44 14.69
C TRP A 62 20.57 -2.13 14.78
N ASN A 63 21.17 -1.04 15.27
CA ASN A 63 20.51 0.26 15.41
C ASN A 63 21.07 1.29 14.40
N ASP A 64 21.90 0.86 13.46
CA ASP A 64 22.47 1.75 12.44
C ASP A 64 21.37 2.18 11.46
N LYS A 65 21.48 3.40 10.93
CA LYS A 65 20.44 3.97 10.06
C LYS A 65 20.33 3.19 8.75
N GLU A 66 21.46 2.73 8.21
CA GLU A 66 21.53 1.92 7.00
C GLU A 66 20.73 0.63 7.16
N GLN A 67 20.78 0.02 8.35
CA GLN A 67 20.02 -1.19 8.65
C GLN A 67 18.51 -0.93 8.66
N LEU A 68 18.08 0.22 9.19
CA LEU A 68 16.67 0.61 9.18
C LEU A 68 16.15 0.82 7.74
N GLU A 69 16.91 1.51 6.89
CA GLU A 69 16.48 1.73 5.51
C GLU A 69 16.43 0.41 4.73
N GLN A 70 17.39 -0.50 4.98
CA GLN A 70 17.36 -1.84 4.40
C GLN A 70 16.11 -2.62 4.84
N TRP A 71 15.78 -2.63 6.13
CA TRP A 71 14.57 -3.30 6.64
C TRP A 71 13.28 -2.72 6.05
N ARG A 72 13.21 -1.42 5.79
CA ARG A 72 12.06 -0.82 5.12
C ARG A 72 11.90 -1.31 3.69
N LYS A 73 13.02 -1.42 2.96
CA LYS A 73 13.04 -2.00 1.62
C LYS A 73 12.60 -3.47 1.66
N ASP A 74 13.21 -4.27 2.54
CA ASP A 74 12.94 -5.70 2.64
C ASP A 74 11.49 -5.98 3.07
N TRP A 75 10.90 -5.10 3.90
CA TRP A 75 9.49 -5.14 4.23
C TRP A 75 8.62 -4.93 2.98
N ALA A 76 8.91 -3.90 2.19
CA ALA A 76 8.14 -3.62 0.97
C ALA A 76 8.26 -4.78 -0.02
N ASP A 77 9.46 -5.32 -0.23
CA ASP A 77 9.71 -6.44 -1.14
C ASP A 77 8.95 -7.70 -0.69
N THR A 78 9.11 -8.11 0.59
CA THR A 78 8.39 -9.26 1.16
C THR A 78 6.88 -9.06 1.05
N ALA A 79 6.36 -7.89 1.43
CA ALA A 79 4.94 -7.64 1.37
C ALA A 79 4.40 -7.69 -0.07
N ASN A 80 5.14 -7.18 -1.04
CA ASN A 80 4.77 -7.23 -2.45
C ASN A 80 4.73 -8.65 -3.01
N GLU A 81 5.68 -9.51 -2.63
CA GLU A 81 5.67 -10.93 -3.00
C GLU A 81 4.42 -11.63 -2.47
N HIS A 82 4.07 -11.38 -1.21
CA HIS A 82 2.85 -11.94 -0.60
C HIS A 82 1.55 -11.39 -1.20
N LEU A 83 1.51 -10.10 -1.56
CA LEU A 83 0.39 -9.49 -2.27
C LEU A 83 0.20 -10.16 -3.64
N GLN A 84 1.29 -10.33 -4.40
CA GLN A 84 1.28 -11.01 -5.69
C GLN A 84 0.83 -12.48 -5.57
N ALA A 85 1.37 -13.22 -4.61
CA ALA A 85 0.98 -14.62 -4.35
C ALA A 85 -0.49 -14.75 -3.94
N ALA A 86 -1.08 -13.70 -3.35
CA ALA A 86 -2.50 -13.63 -3.04
C ALA A 86 -3.37 -13.13 -4.21
N GLY A 87 -2.79 -12.85 -5.38
CA GLY A 87 -3.49 -12.30 -6.54
C GLY A 87 -3.96 -10.86 -6.35
N ILE A 88 -3.34 -10.12 -5.43
CA ILE A 88 -3.72 -8.74 -5.12
C ILE A 88 -2.87 -7.80 -5.96
N ASN A 89 -3.52 -7.07 -6.87
CA ASN A 89 -2.87 -6.04 -7.68
C ASN A 89 -2.69 -4.74 -6.88
N ALA A 90 -1.80 -4.76 -5.90
CA ALA A 90 -1.36 -3.61 -5.14
C ALA A 90 0.14 -3.74 -4.85
N ARG A 91 0.82 -2.61 -4.72
CA ARG A 91 2.22 -2.57 -4.32
C ARG A 91 2.48 -1.53 -3.24
N ILE A 92 3.48 -1.85 -2.43
CA ILE A 92 4.07 -1.02 -1.39
C ILE A 92 5.43 -0.56 -1.88
N ASP A 93 5.73 0.71 -1.72
CA ASP A 93 7.04 1.29 -1.97
C ASP A 93 7.52 1.95 -0.68
N HIS A 94 8.74 1.63 -0.27
CA HIS A 94 9.34 2.11 0.97
C HIS A 94 9.86 3.55 0.86
N ARG A 95 10.08 4.03 -0.36
CA ARG A 95 10.61 5.36 -0.64
C ARG A 95 9.54 6.42 -0.38
N SER A 96 9.99 7.65 -0.13
CA SER A 96 9.07 8.78 -0.01
C SER A 96 8.34 9.04 -1.34
N LEU A 97 7.14 9.64 -1.27
CA LEU A 97 6.39 10.03 -2.48
C LEU A 97 7.23 10.94 -3.40
N LYS A 98 8.05 11.82 -2.80
CA LYS A 98 8.98 12.70 -3.52
C LYS A 98 10.02 11.91 -4.32
N GLU A 99 10.64 10.90 -3.73
CA GLU A 99 11.63 10.06 -4.41
C GLU A 99 10.99 9.20 -5.50
N GLN A 100 9.79 8.66 -5.25
CA GLN A 100 9.04 7.91 -6.26
C GLN A 100 8.70 8.79 -7.46
N LYS A 101 8.20 10.00 -7.22
CA LYS A 101 7.91 10.98 -8.27
C LYS A 101 9.18 11.36 -9.04
N ALA A 102 10.26 11.67 -8.36
CA ALA A 102 11.54 12.03 -8.99
C ALA A 102 12.07 10.90 -9.90
N ALA A 103 11.87 9.63 -9.51
CA ALA A 103 12.24 8.49 -10.34
C ALA A 103 11.39 8.40 -11.63
N LEU A 104 10.10 8.74 -11.56
CA LEU A 104 9.22 8.79 -12.75
C LEU A 104 9.55 9.98 -13.65
N ASP A 105 9.80 11.16 -13.06
CA ASP A 105 10.17 12.37 -13.80
C ASP A 105 11.51 12.22 -14.53
N ALA A 106 12.40 11.35 -14.04
CA ALA A 106 13.69 11.06 -14.66
C ALA A 106 13.62 10.13 -15.88
N LEU A 107 12.47 9.52 -16.17
CA LEU A 107 12.29 8.65 -17.34
C LEU A 107 12.35 9.49 -18.64
N HIS A 108 13.14 9.02 -19.62
CA HIS A 108 13.30 9.73 -20.89
C HIS A 108 12.02 9.75 -21.74
N SER A 109 11.21 8.69 -21.67
CA SER A 109 9.97 8.55 -22.44
C SER A 109 8.93 7.83 -21.58
N PRO A 110 8.35 8.51 -20.57
CA PRO A 110 7.38 7.89 -19.68
C PRO A 110 6.06 7.63 -20.40
N THR A 111 5.43 6.50 -20.12
CA THR A 111 4.07 6.20 -20.61
C THR A 111 3.05 7.16 -19.99
N ILE A 112 1.84 7.20 -20.56
CA ILE A 112 0.74 8.04 -20.04
C ILE A 112 0.44 7.67 -18.58
N GLU A 113 0.49 6.37 -18.25
CA GLU A 113 0.28 5.83 -16.90
C GLU A 113 1.38 6.26 -15.94
N GLN A 114 2.64 6.23 -16.38
CA GLN A 114 3.78 6.68 -15.57
C GLN A 114 3.70 8.18 -15.28
N GLN A 115 3.28 8.99 -16.25
CA GLN A 115 3.02 10.41 -16.06
C GLN A 115 1.87 10.65 -15.07
N ALA A 116 0.76 9.92 -15.23
CA ALA A 116 -0.37 9.99 -14.31
C ALA A 116 0.02 9.58 -12.87
N GLN A 117 0.85 8.55 -12.74
CA GLN A 117 1.39 8.13 -11.45
C GLN A 117 2.24 9.24 -10.81
N ALA A 118 3.09 9.93 -11.58
CA ALA A 118 3.88 11.06 -11.09
C ALA A 118 3.00 12.21 -10.58
N ILE A 119 1.87 12.49 -11.26
CA ILE A 119 0.88 13.48 -10.82
C ILE A 119 0.24 13.05 -9.48
N SER A 120 -0.21 11.79 -9.37
CA SER A 120 -0.83 11.26 -8.13
C SER A 120 0.12 11.31 -6.92
N LEU A 121 1.42 11.16 -7.16
CA LEU A 121 2.47 11.22 -6.13
C LEU A 121 2.82 12.64 -5.68
N ASP A 122 2.38 13.69 -6.39
CA ASP A 122 2.69 15.09 -6.10
C ASP A 122 1.84 15.66 -4.95
N ARG A 123 2.03 15.08 -3.75
CA ARG A 123 1.29 15.43 -2.53
C ARG A 123 2.09 15.12 -1.27
N PRO A 124 1.75 15.75 -0.14
CA PRO A 124 2.22 15.31 1.16
C PRO A 124 1.76 13.87 1.48
N ALA A 125 2.56 13.18 2.30
CA ALA A 125 2.17 11.89 2.87
C ALA A 125 0.99 12.07 3.83
N THR A 126 0.05 11.12 3.78
CA THR A 126 -1.08 11.05 4.71
C THR A 126 -0.60 10.65 6.10
N ILE A 127 -1.40 10.96 7.12
CA ILE A 127 -1.13 10.56 8.50
C ILE A 127 -2.12 9.49 8.95
N HIS A 128 -1.81 8.76 10.03
CA HIS A 128 -2.83 7.96 10.71
C HIS A 128 -3.81 8.89 11.43
N ARG A 129 -5.12 8.72 11.19
CA ARG A 129 -6.21 9.55 11.74
C ARG A 129 -6.10 9.75 13.26
N GLY A 130 -5.82 8.67 13.99
CA GLY A 130 -5.68 8.71 15.46
C GLY A 130 -6.97 8.33 16.18
N HIS A 131 -6.96 8.45 17.51
CA HIS A 131 -8.16 8.26 18.34
C HIS A 131 -9.06 9.51 18.32
N THR A 132 -10.34 9.30 18.61
CA THR A 132 -11.42 10.28 18.41
C THR A 132 -11.28 11.61 19.17
N GLY A 133 -10.45 11.67 20.20
CA GLY A 133 -10.29 12.88 21.02
C GLY A 133 -9.36 13.96 20.47
N ASN A 134 -8.69 13.77 19.32
CA ASN A 134 -7.77 14.76 18.76
C ASN A 134 -8.33 15.39 17.47
N THR A 135 -9.14 16.44 17.64
CA THR A 135 -9.83 17.15 16.56
C THR A 135 -8.88 17.80 15.57
N GLU A 136 -7.77 18.40 16.03
CA GLU A 136 -6.76 19.02 15.16
C GLU A 136 -6.12 17.97 14.23
N ARG A 137 -5.76 16.80 14.78
CA ARG A 137 -5.20 15.71 14.00
C ARG A 137 -6.20 15.17 12.98
N HIS A 138 -7.48 15.10 13.33
CA HIS A 138 -8.54 14.70 12.41
C HIS A 138 -8.69 15.69 11.26
N ALA A 139 -8.80 16.99 11.55
CA ALA A 139 -8.87 18.01 10.51
C ALA A 139 -7.65 17.97 9.58
N ARG A 140 -6.46 17.75 10.14
CA ARG A 140 -5.24 17.54 9.34
C ARG A 140 -5.29 16.27 8.49
N PHE A 141 -5.82 15.18 9.02
CA PHE A 141 -6.02 13.94 8.26
C PHE A 141 -6.97 14.16 7.08
N ASP A 142 -8.12 14.77 7.33
CA ASP A 142 -9.15 15.04 6.32
C ASP A 142 -8.60 15.94 5.20
N ALA A 143 -7.91 17.04 5.56
CA ALA A 143 -7.25 17.90 4.58
C ALA A 143 -6.19 17.16 3.73
N LEU A 144 -5.44 16.22 4.32
CA LEU A 144 -4.48 15.40 3.57
C LEU A 144 -5.16 14.38 2.66
N GLN A 145 -6.35 13.88 3.03
CA GLN A 145 -7.15 13.02 2.16
C GLN A 145 -7.71 13.81 0.97
N GLU A 146 -8.24 15.00 1.19
CA GLU A 146 -8.73 15.88 0.11
C GLU A 146 -7.63 16.18 -0.92
N VAL A 147 -6.41 16.49 -0.46
CA VAL A 147 -5.26 16.69 -1.36
C VAL A 147 -4.91 15.41 -2.12
N LYS A 148 -4.99 14.24 -1.47
CA LYS A 148 -4.77 12.95 -2.13
C LYS A 148 -5.80 12.71 -3.24
N VAL A 149 -7.09 12.86 -2.94
CA VAL A 149 -8.18 12.72 -3.93
C VAL A 149 -7.99 13.69 -5.09
N SER A 150 -7.66 14.96 -4.80
CA SER A 150 -7.43 15.95 -5.84
C SER A 150 -6.32 15.54 -6.81
N GLN A 151 -5.20 14.99 -6.31
CA GLN A 151 -4.12 14.51 -7.18
C GLN A 151 -4.47 13.22 -7.93
N GLU A 152 -5.21 12.29 -7.31
CA GLU A 152 -5.70 11.08 -7.98
C GLU A 152 -6.69 11.42 -9.11
N THR A 153 -7.59 12.38 -8.90
CA THR A 153 -8.49 12.90 -9.95
C THR A 153 -7.73 13.57 -11.09
N LYS A 154 -6.70 14.38 -10.80
CA LYS A 154 -5.84 14.97 -11.84
C LYS A 154 -5.12 13.91 -12.65
N ALA A 155 -4.63 12.85 -12.00
CA ALA A 155 -3.98 11.73 -12.65
C ALA A 155 -4.93 10.97 -13.59
N LEU A 156 -6.18 10.71 -13.17
CA LEU A 156 -7.19 10.08 -14.03
C LEU A 156 -7.57 10.95 -15.23
N ASN A 157 -7.80 12.25 -15.01
CA ASN A 157 -8.08 13.19 -16.09
C ASN A 157 -6.93 13.22 -17.11
N HIS A 158 -5.67 13.11 -16.66
CA HIS A 158 -4.52 13.01 -17.55
C HIS A 158 -4.56 11.75 -18.40
N ILE A 159 -4.92 10.59 -17.84
CA ILE A 159 -5.09 9.35 -18.60
C ILE A 159 -6.21 9.52 -19.63
N GLU A 160 -7.38 10.00 -19.22
CA GLU A 160 -8.55 10.15 -20.10
C GLU A 160 -8.24 11.08 -21.28
N GLN A 161 -7.64 12.25 -21.03
CA GLN A 161 -7.33 13.23 -22.06
C GLN A 161 -6.29 12.74 -23.08
N ASN A 162 -5.35 11.90 -22.67
CA ASN A 162 -4.28 11.40 -23.53
C ASN A 162 -4.59 10.04 -24.17
N THR A 163 -5.58 9.30 -23.67
CA THR A 163 -6.10 8.08 -24.31
C THR A 163 -7.23 8.37 -25.31
N LEU A 164 -7.95 9.49 -25.17
CA LEU A 164 -9.00 9.92 -26.09
C LEU A 164 -8.51 10.66 -27.33
N LYS A 165 -7.25 11.13 -27.38
CA LYS A 165 -6.66 11.67 -28.62
C LYS A 165 -6.27 10.51 -29.53
N PRO A 166 -6.95 10.28 -30.68
CA PRO A 166 -6.47 9.28 -31.62
C PRO A 166 -5.11 9.71 -32.15
N SER A 167 -4.20 8.74 -32.38
CA SER A 167 -3.11 8.94 -33.33
C SER A 167 -3.68 9.53 -34.62
N PRO A 168 -2.99 10.45 -35.31
CA PRO A 168 -3.43 10.92 -36.61
C PRO A 168 -3.63 9.70 -37.51
N LEU A 169 -4.86 9.50 -37.99
CA LEU A 169 -5.16 8.50 -39.02
C LEU A 169 -4.16 8.71 -40.16
N ALA A 170 -3.39 7.67 -40.47
CA ALA A 170 -2.58 7.66 -41.68
C ALA A 170 -3.46 8.08 -42.86
N PRO A 171 -2.96 8.91 -43.80
CA PRO A 171 -3.78 9.44 -44.88
C PRO A 171 -4.39 8.28 -45.67
N ALA A 172 -5.72 8.33 -45.81
CA ALA A 172 -6.51 7.34 -46.51
C ALA A 172 -5.96 7.12 -47.92
N SER A 173 -5.41 5.92 -48.16
CA SER A 173 -5.19 5.43 -49.51
C SER A 173 -6.56 5.09 -50.11
N SER A 174 -6.89 5.71 -51.24
CA SER A 174 -8.18 5.62 -51.94
C SER A 174 -8.56 4.18 -52.37
N PRO A 175 -9.85 3.92 -52.68
CA PRO A 175 -10.43 2.58 -52.67
C PRO A 175 -10.44 1.91 -54.06
N ALA A 176 -10.27 0.59 -54.09
CA ALA A 176 -10.75 -0.25 -55.19
C ALA A 176 -11.03 -1.69 -54.73
N ALA A 177 -12.20 -2.18 -55.16
CA ALA A 177 -12.64 -3.58 -55.31
C ALA A 177 -13.35 -4.31 -54.13
N SER A 178 -14.69 -4.33 -54.26
CA SER A 178 -15.60 -5.50 -54.26
C SER A 178 -15.82 -6.40 -53.03
N LEU A 179 -17.06 -6.35 -52.48
CA LEU A 179 -18.06 -7.43 -52.28
C LEU A 179 -17.51 -8.88 -52.21
N GLN A 180 -17.81 -9.79 -51.27
CA GLN A 180 -18.83 -10.05 -50.23
C GLN A 180 -18.22 -11.11 -49.27
N ASP A 181 -18.64 -11.17 -47.99
CA ASP A 181 -19.48 -12.25 -47.43
C ASP A 181 -19.52 -12.15 -45.89
N ALA A 182 -20.68 -12.46 -45.31
CA ALA A 182 -21.01 -12.26 -43.89
C ALA A 182 -20.69 -13.51 -43.04
N THR A 183 -20.26 -13.32 -41.79
CA THR A 183 -20.87 -13.92 -40.57
C THR A 183 -20.07 -13.63 -39.29
N GLN A 184 -20.81 -13.28 -38.22
CA GLN A 184 -20.50 -13.35 -36.77
C GLN A 184 -19.19 -12.71 -36.28
N GLY A 185 -19.19 -11.66 -35.45
CA GLY A 185 -20.05 -11.46 -34.28
C GLY A 185 -19.20 -11.58 -33.01
N GLY A 186 -18.36 -10.58 -32.74
CA GLY A 186 -17.62 -10.38 -31.50
C GLY A 186 -17.60 -8.89 -31.19
N ASN A 187 -18.56 -8.43 -30.39
CA ASN A 187 -18.67 -7.03 -29.97
C ASN A 187 -17.60 -6.73 -28.91
N GLU A 188 -16.40 -6.34 -29.34
CA GLU A 188 -15.34 -5.83 -28.45
C GLU A 188 -15.46 -4.32 -28.16
N ASN A 189 -16.53 -3.66 -28.62
CA ASN A 189 -16.75 -2.23 -28.38
C ASN A 189 -17.60 -2.00 -27.13
N ASN A 190 -17.13 -2.47 -25.98
CA ASN A 190 -17.60 -1.97 -24.70
C ASN A 190 -16.75 -0.75 -24.29
N PRO A 191 -17.27 0.49 -24.34
CA PRO A 191 -16.49 1.70 -23.99
C PRO A 191 -16.07 1.77 -22.52
N GLN A 192 -16.54 0.86 -21.66
CA GLN A 192 -16.19 0.83 -20.24
C GLN A 192 -14.77 0.33 -19.91
N ASN A 193 -13.99 -0.25 -20.83
CA ASN A 193 -12.72 -0.91 -20.48
C ASN A 193 -11.48 -0.32 -21.18
N ARG A 194 -11.23 0.99 -21.00
CA ARG A 194 -10.07 1.71 -21.60
C ARG A 194 -8.97 2.11 -20.61
N LEU A 195 -9.14 1.89 -19.32
CA LEU A 195 -8.15 2.27 -18.32
C LEU A 195 -7.10 1.16 -18.20
N GLY A 196 -5.81 1.49 -18.33
CA GLY A 196 -4.73 0.57 -17.96
C GLY A 196 -4.69 0.35 -16.45
N GLU A 197 -3.80 -0.54 -15.97
CA GLU A 197 -3.74 -0.95 -14.55
C GLU A 197 -3.68 0.22 -13.55
N VAL A 198 -2.90 1.26 -13.87
CA VAL A 198 -2.80 2.47 -13.04
C VAL A 198 -4.12 3.26 -13.03
N GLY A 199 -4.78 3.36 -14.18
CA GLY A 199 -6.07 4.02 -14.30
C GLY A 199 -7.17 3.27 -13.54
N GLU A 200 -7.22 1.95 -13.66
CA GLU A 200 -8.16 1.11 -12.90
C GLU A 200 -7.93 1.23 -11.40
N TYR A 201 -6.67 1.22 -10.97
CA TYR A 201 -6.31 1.39 -9.56
C TYR A 201 -6.79 2.74 -9.03
N LEU A 202 -6.47 3.85 -9.72
CA LEU A 202 -6.89 5.19 -9.32
C LEU A 202 -8.42 5.34 -9.31
N GLN A 203 -9.10 4.81 -10.33
CA GLN A 203 -10.57 4.82 -10.39
C GLN A 203 -11.18 4.04 -9.22
N SER A 204 -10.59 2.90 -8.86
CA SER A 204 -11.04 2.11 -7.70
C SER A 204 -10.88 2.85 -6.38
N LYS A 205 -9.90 3.75 -6.25
CA LYS A 205 -9.67 4.57 -5.05
C LYS A 205 -10.74 5.65 -4.92
N LEU A 206 -11.03 6.37 -6.00
CA LEU A 206 -12.12 7.35 -6.01
C LEU A 206 -13.48 6.71 -5.67
N ASN A 207 -13.79 5.58 -6.30
CA ASN A 207 -15.09 4.90 -6.10
C ASN A 207 -15.29 4.34 -4.68
N LYS A 208 -14.20 4.06 -3.94
CA LYS A 208 -14.29 3.60 -2.54
C LYS A 208 -14.58 4.74 -1.58
N GLU A 209 -14.20 5.97 -1.90
CA GLU A 209 -14.40 7.12 -1.03
C GLU A 209 -15.83 7.68 -1.13
N ASP A 210 -16.52 7.49 -2.26
CA ASP A 210 -17.97 7.75 -2.40
C ASP A 210 -18.85 6.79 -1.56
N LYS A 211 -18.29 5.69 -1.06
CA LYS A 211 -18.99 4.72 -0.19
C LYS A 211 -18.59 4.81 1.28
N ALA A 212 -17.81 5.80 1.68
CA ALA A 212 -17.45 6.04 3.07
C ALA A 212 -18.58 6.77 3.82
N ASP A 213 -19.79 6.22 3.81
CA ASP A 213 -20.88 6.64 4.70
C ASP A 213 -20.64 6.07 6.11
N LEU A 214 -20.42 6.98 7.04
CA LEU A 214 -20.96 6.99 8.41
C LEU A 214 -21.20 5.62 9.06
N ASN A 215 -20.18 5.04 9.68
CA ASN A 215 -20.41 4.18 10.84
C ASN A 215 -19.74 4.80 12.08
N THR A 216 -20.35 5.89 12.52
CA THR A 216 -20.31 6.32 13.92
C THR A 216 -21.12 5.32 14.72
N ASP A 217 -20.44 4.35 15.35
CA ASP A 217 -20.84 3.74 16.61
C ASP A 217 -19.92 2.55 16.90
N ASN A 218 -18.88 2.80 17.69
CA ASN A 218 -18.22 1.73 18.44
C ASN A 218 -17.93 2.28 19.84
N GLU A 219 -18.97 2.23 20.68
CA GLU A 219 -18.84 2.38 22.13
C GLU A 219 -17.76 1.42 22.65
N ILE A 220 -16.70 1.99 23.21
CA ILE A 220 -15.71 1.26 23.98
C ILE A 220 -16.35 0.93 25.34
N LYS A 221 -16.95 -0.26 25.48
CA LYS A 221 -17.24 -0.82 26.82
C LYS A 221 -15.95 -1.32 27.44
N VAL A 222 -15.31 -0.45 28.22
CA VAL A 222 -14.18 -0.81 29.08
C VAL A 222 -14.71 -1.63 30.27
N HIS A 223 -14.63 -2.96 30.20
CA HIS A 223 -14.74 -3.79 31.40
C HIS A 223 -13.41 -3.75 32.16
N THR A 224 -13.33 -2.87 33.16
CA THR A 224 -12.24 -2.90 34.15
C THR A 224 -12.65 -3.81 35.31
N THR A 225 -12.08 -5.01 35.37
CA THR A 225 -12.18 -5.87 36.55
C THR A 225 -11.21 -5.35 37.61
N LYS A 226 -11.73 -4.69 38.64
CA LYS A 226 -10.94 -4.32 39.83
C LYS A 226 -10.57 -5.57 40.62
N ASN A 227 -9.28 -5.93 40.62
CA ASN A 227 -8.74 -6.90 41.58
C ASN A 227 -8.66 -6.26 42.97
N ASN A 228 -9.58 -6.62 43.86
CA ASN A 228 -9.51 -6.33 45.28
C ASN A 228 -8.52 -7.31 45.95
N ARG A 229 -7.31 -6.85 46.29
CA ARG A 229 -6.50 -7.51 47.34
C ARG A 229 -6.91 -6.93 48.69
N LYS A 230 -7.70 -7.69 49.46
CA LYS A 230 -7.81 -7.50 50.91
C LYS A 230 -6.61 -8.19 51.55
N SER A 231 -5.80 -7.44 52.29
CA SER A 231 -4.96 -8.01 53.35
C SER A 231 -5.84 -8.28 54.57
N SER A 232 -5.62 -9.42 55.22
CA SER A 232 -6.01 -9.63 56.62
C SER A 232 -5.10 -10.71 57.21
N SER A 233 -4.47 -10.31 58.32
CA SER A 233 -3.65 -11.04 59.29
C SER A 233 -2.29 -11.55 58.84
#